data_AF-A0A7Z9PZS4-F1
#
_entry.id   AF-A0A7Z9PZS4-F1
#
_cell.length_a   1.000
_cell.length_b   1.000
_cell.length_c   1.000
_cell.angle_alpha   90.00
_cell.angle_beta   90.00
_cell.angle_gamma   90.00
#
_symmetry.space_group_name_H-M   'P 1'
#
loop_
_entity.id
_entity.type
_entity.pdbx_description
1 polymer ?
#
loop_
_entity_poly.entity_id
_entity_poly.type
_entity_poly.pdbx_seq_one_letter_code
_entity_poly.pdbx_strand_id
1 'polypeptide(L)' 'MTRLTRILTLHRSLLNDDPPKDAKQWADHFEVNVRTVLRDLAFLRDEMKAPLRYDQSIGGYRYEDT' A
#
# COMPACT_ATOMS: atom_id res chain seq x y z
N MET A 1 -1.51 -15.49 2.09
CA MET A 1 -2.61 -14.56 1.68
C MET A 1 -2.66 -14.39 0.16
N THR A 2 -3.85 -14.24 -0.45
CA THR A 2 -3.95 -14.03 -1.92
C THR A 2 -3.62 -12.58 -2.33
N ARG A 3 -3.29 -12.35 -3.61
CA ARG A 3 -3.00 -10.99 -4.13
C ARG A 3 -4.20 -10.06 -4.05
N LEU A 4 -5.40 -10.55 -4.42
CA LEU A 4 -6.62 -9.74 -4.37
C LEU A 4 -6.90 -9.27 -2.95
N THR A 5 -6.80 -10.16 -1.96
CA THR A 5 -7.00 -9.80 -0.55
C THR A 5 -6.01 -8.71 -0.13
N ARG A 6 -4.73 -8.82 -0.49
CA ARG A 6 -3.72 -7.81 -0.11
C ARG A 6 -4.03 -6.44 -0.70
N ILE A 7 -4.39 -6.40 -1.98
CA ILE A 7 -4.74 -5.15 -2.67
C ILE A 7 -5.94 -4.48 -1.99
N LEU A 8 -6.98 -5.24 -1.66
CA LEU A 8 -8.16 -4.71 -0.97
C LEU A 8 -7.83 -4.22 0.44
N THR A 9 -7.01 -4.96 1.20
CA THR A 9 -6.56 -4.53 2.53
C THR A 9 -5.71 -3.25 2.46
N LEU A 10 -4.74 -3.19 1.54
CA LEU A 10 -3.94 -1.99 1.29
C LEU A 10 -4.85 -0.80 0.98
N HIS A 11 -5.73 -0.95 0.00
CA HIS A 11 -6.66 0.08 -0.42
C HIS A 11 -7.53 0.59 0.74
N ARG A 12 -8.10 -0.33 1.53
CA ARG A 12 -8.95 0.01 2.66
C ARG A 12 -8.20 0.74 3.76
N SER A 13 -6.98 0.31 4.08
CA SER A 13 -6.15 0.94 5.11
C SER A 13 -5.70 2.35 4.70
N LEU A 14 -5.31 2.51 3.43
CA LEU A 14 -4.97 3.83 2.84
C LEU A 14 -6.16 4.80 2.86
N LEU A 15 -7.39 4.32 2.67
CA LEU A 15 -8.61 5.15 2.75
C LEU A 15 -8.98 5.59 4.16
N ASN A 16 -8.60 4.84 5.19
CA ASN A 16 -8.95 5.16 6.58
C ASN A 16 -7.86 5.99 7.29
N ASP A 17 -6.84 6.45 6.55
CA ASP A 17 -5.67 7.16 7.09
C ASP A 17 -4.96 6.43 8.24
N ASP A 18 -5.05 5.09 8.25
CA ASP A 18 -4.33 4.20 9.17
C ASP A 18 -3.46 3.19 8.38
N PRO A 19 -2.54 3.65 7.50
CA PRO A 19 -1.56 2.77 6.89
C PRO A 19 -0.44 2.41 7.87
N PRO A 20 0.02 1.15 7.89
CA PRO A 20 1.35 0.77 8.37
C PRO A 20 2.41 1.73 7.81
N LYS A 21 3.38 2.08 8.65
CA LYS A 21 4.31 3.19 8.38
C LYS A 21 5.12 2.99 7.10
N ASP A 22 5.42 1.74 6.73
CA ASP A 22 6.26 1.42 5.58
C ASP A 22 5.87 0.09 4.90
N ALA A 23 6.46 -0.16 3.73
CA ALA A 23 6.24 -1.40 2.97
C ALA A 23 6.77 -2.67 3.68
N LYS A 24 7.64 -2.53 4.69
CA LYS A 24 8.17 -3.66 5.45
C LYS A 24 7.14 -4.17 6.44
N GLN A 25 6.47 -3.30 7.18
CA GLN A 25 5.39 -3.70 8.09
C GLN A 25 4.24 -4.38 7.33
N TRP A 26 3.90 -3.88 6.15
CA TRP A 26 2.95 -4.56 5.27
C TRP A 26 3.42 -5.94 4.84
N ALA A 27 4.70 -6.08 4.51
CA ALA A 27 5.28 -7.35 4.09
C ALA A 27 5.25 -8.37 5.23
N ASP A 28 5.61 -7.94 6.45
CA ASP A 28 5.55 -8.75 7.66
C ASP A 28 4.09 -9.16 7.97
N HIS A 29 3.13 -8.22 7.92
CA HIS A 29 1.71 -8.49 8.16
C HIS A 29 1.11 -9.47 7.14
N PHE A 30 1.51 -9.37 5.87
CA PHE A 30 1.02 -10.25 4.81
C PHE A 30 1.83 -11.54 4.64
N GLU A 31 2.92 -11.70 5.40
CA GLU A 31 3.89 -12.80 5.29
C GLU A 31 4.44 -12.95 3.87
N VAL A 32 4.81 -11.83 3.26
CA VAL A 32 5.42 -11.78 1.91
C VAL A 32 6.71 -10.97 1.95
N ASN A 33 7.43 -10.94 0.83
CA ASN A 33 8.58 -10.04 0.70
C ASN A 33 8.14 -8.60 0.40
N VAL A 34 8.98 -7.63 0.77
CA VAL A 34 8.76 -6.19 0.53
C VAL A 34 8.52 -5.88 -0.95
N ARG A 35 9.24 -6.55 -1.87
CA ARG A 35 9.09 -6.35 -3.32
C ARG A 35 7.69 -6.73 -3.81
N THR A 36 7.01 -7.69 -3.20
CA THR A 36 5.63 -8.06 -3.50
C THR A 36 4.68 -6.93 -3.11
N VAL A 37 4.83 -6.37 -1.91
CA VAL A 37 4.03 -5.22 -1.46
C VAL A 37 4.23 -4.01 -2.36
N LEU A 38 5.49 -3.70 -2.72
CA LEU A 38 5.79 -2.58 -3.63
C LEU A 38 5.16 -2.78 -5.01
N ARG A 39 5.08 -4.02 -5.52
CA ARG A 39 4.36 -4.33 -6.76
C ARG A 39 2.85 -4.18 -6.62
N ASP A 40 2.27 -4.51 -5.48
CA ASP A 40 0.85 -4.32 -5.22
C ASP A 40 0.49 -2.82 -5.12
N LEU A 41 1.35 -2.03 -4.47
CA LEU A 41 1.21 -0.57 -4.40
C LEU A 41 1.37 0.08 -5.78
N ALA A 42 2.35 -0.37 -6.56
CA ALA A 42 2.51 0.06 -7.95
C ALA A 42 1.28 -0.29 -8.80
N PHE A 43 0.71 -1.49 -8.61
CA PHE A 43 -0.53 -1.88 -9.29
C PHE A 43 -1.71 -0.97 -8.91
N LEU A 44 -1.88 -0.66 -7.63
CA LEU A 44 -2.91 0.30 -7.17
C LEU A 44 -2.74 1.67 -7.83
N ARG A 45 -1.51 2.18 -7.91
CA ARG A 45 -1.20 3.48 -8.51
C ARG A 45 -1.36 3.48 -10.03
N ASP A 46 -0.71 2.55 -10.70
CA ASP A 46 -0.49 2.59 -12.15
C ASP A 46 -1.66 2.00 -12.93
N GLU A 47 -2.22 0.89 -12.45
CA GLU A 47 -3.29 0.16 -13.15
C GLU A 47 -4.68 0.58 -12.65
N MET A 48 -4.87 0.66 -11.33
CA MET A 48 -6.14 1.10 -10.74
C MET A 48 -6.27 2.63 -10.66
N LYS A 49 -5.24 3.37 -11.09
CA LYS A 49 -5.22 4.85 -11.09
C LYS A 49 -5.56 5.47 -9.74
N ALA A 50 -5.23 4.79 -8.64
CA ALA A 50 -5.39 5.36 -7.31
C ALA A 50 -4.41 6.55 -7.15
N PRO A 51 -4.84 7.66 -6.54
CA PRO A 51 -4.02 8.85 -6.32
C PRO A 51 -2.99 8.60 -5.21
N LEU A 52 -2.08 7.66 -5.42
CA LEU A 52 -1.09 7.21 -4.45
C LEU A 52 0.19 7.99 -4.58
N ARG A 53 0.60 8.63 -3.48
CA ARG A 53 1.90 9.30 -3.36
C ARG A 53 2.74 8.69 -2.27
N TYR A 54 4.03 8.56 -2.55
CA TYR A 54 5.01 8.26 -1.50
C TYR A 54 5.26 9.52 -0.66
N ASP A 55 5.06 9.40 0.64
CA ASP A 55 5.29 10.45 1.62
C ASP A 55 6.53 10.11 2.46
N GLN A 56 7.60 10.86 2.22
CA GLN A 56 8.87 10.67 2.91
C GLN A 56 8.78 10.95 4.42
N SER A 57 7.84 11.78 4.88
CA SER A 57 7.71 12.13 6.29
C SER A 57 7.23 10.96 7.15
N ILE A 58 6.41 10.08 6.58
CA ILE A 58 5.91 8.86 7.23
C ILE A 58 6.64 7.60 6.75
N GLY A 59 7.45 7.70 5.69
CA GLY A 59 8.19 6.57 5.11
C GLY A 59 7.33 5.60 4.28
N GLY A 60 6.14 6.03 3.89
CA GLY A 60 5.08 5.17 3.36
C GLY A 60 4.30 5.80 2.20
N TYR A 61 3.22 5.15 1.81
CA TYR A 61 2.30 5.65 0.79
C TYR A 61 1.02 6.19 1.44
N ARG A 62 0.47 7.25 0.87
CA ARG A 62 -0.81 7.87 1.25
C ARG A 62 -1.62 8.20 0.01
N TYR A 63 -2.91 8.42 0.20
CA TYR A 63 -3.72 9.06 -0.83
C TYR A 63 -3.43 10.56 -0.86
N GLU A 64 -3.33 11.11 -2.06
CA GLU A 64 -3.35 12.55 -2.25
C GLU A 64 -4.77 13.03 -1.94
N ASP A 65 -4.90 14.00 -1.03
CA ASP A 65 -6.15 14.71 -0.87
C ASP A 65 -6.46 15.39 -2.21
N THR A 66 -7.63 15.08 -2.76
CA THR A 66 -8.11 15.65 -4.03
C THR A 66 -8.60 17.08 -3.80
#